data_AF-A0A944TQ43-F1
#
_entry.id   AF-A0A944TQ43-F1
#
_cell.length_a   1.000
_cell.length_b   1.000
_cell.length_c   1.000
_cell.angle_alpha   90.00
_cell.angle_beta   90.00
_cell.angle_gamma   90.00
#
_symmetry.space_group_name_H-M   'P 1'
#
loop_
_entity.id
_entity.type
_entity.pdbx_description
1 polymer ?
#
loop_
_entity_poly.entity_id
_entity_poly.type
_entity_poly.pdbx_seq_one_letter_code
_entity_poly.pdbx_strand_id
1 'polypeptide(L)'
;MKEFFKTLPAQKFKAIAVTVCLIGDLSYITYLYGKFSDHDVFMKAFSLALSFNKAAANQFPPNFAEDMFKIMLQSLTVMMALLLIFHIAMYAVYIADKAAARAYLLALTWVSGPGTILMALMLKMSFSKLHFGILGLAYIFVAYGLLQYPNLKKKV
;
A
#
# COMPACT_ATOMS: atom_id res chain seq x y z
N MET A 1 25.65 -3.63 -5.65
CA MET A 1 24.76 -3.30 -4.51
C MET A 1 25.35 -3.60 -3.14
N LYS A 2 25.93 -4.78 -2.87
CA LYS A 2 26.48 -5.10 -1.53
C LYS A 2 27.51 -4.08 -1.01
N GLU A 3 28.47 -3.67 -1.84
CA GLU A 3 29.48 -2.67 -1.44
C GLU A 3 28.88 -1.29 -1.14
N PHE A 4 27.84 -0.88 -1.87
CA PHE A 4 27.13 0.38 -1.61
C PHE A 4 26.42 0.38 -0.24
N PHE A 5 25.77 -0.74 0.12
CA PHE A 5 25.13 -0.85 1.44
C PHE A 5 26.13 -0.94 2.59
N LYS A 6 27.38 -1.37 2.35
CA LYS A 6 28.43 -1.36 3.38
C LYS A 6 28.88 0.05 3.75
N THR A 7 28.84 1.00 2.81
CA THR A 7 29.26 2.39 3.05
C THR A 7 28.14 3.27 3.59
N LEU A 8 26.88 2.86 3.43
CA LEU A 8 25.72 3.61 3.90
C LEU A 8 25.49 3.37 5.42
N PRO A 9 25.47 4.43 6.26
CA PRO A 9 25.20 4.29 7.69
C PRO A 9 23.82 3.68 7.96
N ALA A 10 23.74 2.78 8.95
CA ALA A 10 22.51 2.06 9.28
C ALA A 10 21.34 3.00 9.63
N GLN A 11 21.59 4.09 10.35
CA GLN A 11 20.55 5.10 10.67
C GLN A 11 20.00 5.78 9.41
N LYS A 12 20.86 6.14 8.46
CA LYS A 12 20.44 6.72 7.18
C LYS A 12 19.62 5.72 6.37
N PHE A 13 20.05 4.46 6.32
CA PHE A 13 19.29 3.42 5.65
C PHE A 13 17.91 3.19 6.28
N LYS A 14 17.82 3.17 7.62
CA LYS A 14 16.52 3.06 8.31
C LYS A 14 15.57 4.20 7.93
N ALA A 15 16.08 5.44 7.92
CA ALA A 15 15.29 6.60 7.50
C ALA A 15 14.80 6.44 6.06
N ILE A 16 15.67 6.04 5.13
CA ILE A 16 15.28 5.77 3.73
C ILE A 16 14.21 4.67 3.66
N ALA A 17 14.40 3.55 4.36
CA ALA A 17 13.46 2.44 4.35
C ALA A 17 12.07 2.86 4.84
N VAL A 18 11.99 3.55 5.98
CA VAL A 18 10.73 4.06 6.51
C VAL A 18 10.09 5.08 5.57
N THR A 19 10.87 6.02 5.03
CA THR A 19 10.35 7.03 4.11
C THR A 19 9.78 6.41 2.84
N VAL A 20 10.47 5.44 2.23
CA VAL A 20 9.99 4.75 1.03
C VAL A 20 8.69 4.00 1.32
N CYS A 21 8.63 3.26 2.43
CA CYS A 21 7.43 2.51 2.78
C CYS A 21 6.25 3.46 3.09
N LEU A 22 6.49 4.55 3.81
CA LEU A 22 5.45 5.54 4.12
C LEU A 22 4.93 6.25 2.86
N ILE A 23 5.81 6.66 1.95
CA ILE A 23 5.41 7.23 0.66
C ILE A 23 4.54 6.22 -0.11
N GLY A 24 4.94 4.95 -0.08
CA GLY A 24 4.17 3.91 -0.74
C GLY A 24 2.79 3.70 -0.11
N ASP A 25 2.69 3.67 1.21
CA ASP A 25 1.41 3.59 1.91
C ASP A 25 0.47 4.73 1.52
N LEU A 26 0.96 5.97 1.57
CA LEU A 26 0.17 7.14 1.18
C LEU A 26 -0.24 7.08 -0.29
N SER A 27 0.64 6.58 -1.15
CA SER A 27 0.34 6.40 -2.59
C SER A 27 -0.76 5.37 -2.81
N TYR A 28 -0.70 4.23 -2.10
CA TYR A 28 -1.71 3.18 -2.18
C TYR A 28 -3.05 3.63 -1.60
N ILE A 29 -3.05 4.28 -0.44
CA ILE A 29 -4.26 4.81 0.19
C ILE A 29 -4.93 5.82 -0.74
N THR A 30 -4.18 6.77 -1.30
CA THR A 30 -4.71 7.76 -2.23
C THR A 30 -5.28 7.10 -3.49
N TYR A 31 -4.57 6.13 -4.04
CA TYR A 31 -5.02 5.40 -5.23
C TYR A 31 -6.30 4.58 -4.97
N LEU A 32 -6.33 3.83 -3.86
CA LEU A 32 -7.49 3.02 -3.48
C LEU A 32 -8.69 3.91 -3.19
N TYR A 33 -8.52 4.96 -2.40
CA TYR A 33 -9.61 5.90 -2.12
C TYR A 33 -10.16 6.49 -3.41
N GLY A 34 -9.31 7.09 -4.26
CA GLY A 34 -9.76 7.69 -5.51
C GLY A 34 -10.43 6.70 -6.48
N LYS A 35 -10.07 5.42 -6.43
CA LYS A 35 -10.68 4.39 -7.28
C LYS A 35 -12.04 3.91 -6.75
N PHE A 36 -12.20 3.80 -5.44
CA PHE A 36 -13.40 3.25 -4.81
C PHE A 36 -14.38 4.32 -4.30
N SER A 37 -13.99 5.59 -4.29
CA SER A 37 -14.86 6.72 -3.98
C SER A 37 -15.60 7.29 -5.19
N ASP A 38 -15.46 6.67 -6.37
CA ASP A 38 -16.18 7.06 -7.57
C ASP A 38 -17.62 6.52 -7.50
N HIS A 39 -18.55 7.45 -7.22
CA HIS A 39 -19.97 7.15 -7.09
C HIS A 39 -20.58 6.63 -8.39
N ASP A 40 -20.21 7.19 -9.54
CA ASP A 40 -20.73 6.78 -10.84
C ASP A 40 -20.31 5.35 -11.18
N VAL A 41 -19.05 5.00 -10.89
CA VAL A 41 -18.54 3.64 -11.07
C VAL A 41 -19.28 2.66 -10.15
N PHE A 42 -19.51 3.04 -8.90
CA PHE A 42 -20.30 2.23 -7.96
C PHE A 42 -21.72 2.01 -8.49
N MET A 43 -22.42 3.06 -8.90
CA MET A 43 -23.80 2.96 -9.39
C MET A 43 -23.91 2.11 -10.67
N LYS A 44 -22.92 2.20 -11.57
CA LYS A 44 -22.81 1.31 -12.73
C LYS A 44 -22.59 -0.15 -12.33
N ALA A 45 -21.73 -0.41 -11.36
CA ALA A 45 -21.50 -1.78 -10.87
C ALA A 45 -22.74 -2.34 -10.15
N PHE A 46 -23.41 -1.51 -9.33
CA PHE A 46 -24.61 -1.88 -8.60
C PHE A 46 -25.78 -2.20 -9.54
N SER A 47 -26.04 -1.33 -10.52
CA SER A 47 -27.07 -1.57 -11.54
C SER A 47 -26.78 -2.80 -12.39
N LEU A 48 -25.52 -3.04 -12.75
CA LEU A 48 -25.11 -4.26 -13.44
C LEU A 48 -25.39 -5.50 -12.59
N ALA A 49 -25.05 -5.48 -11.30
CA ALA A 49 -25.34 -6.58 -10.38
C ALA A 49 -26.84 -6.87 -10.28
N LEU A 50 -27.69 -5.83 -10.19
CA LEU A 50 -29.14 -5.99 -10.18
C LEU A 50 -29.70 -6.53 -11.50
N SER A 51 -29.04 -6.25 -12.63
CA SER A 51 -29.47 -6.77 -13.93
C SER A 51 -29.42 -8.31 -14.00
N PHE A 52 -28.52 -8.93 -13.24
CA PHE A 52 -28.43 -10.39 -13.09
C PHE A 52 -29.46 -10.97 -12.12
N ASN A 53 -30.10 -10.14 -11.28
CA ASN A 53 -31.14 -10.56 -10.34
C ASN A 53 -32.29 -9.55 -10.31
N LYS A 54 -33.08 -9.52 -11.39
CA LYS A 54 -34.19 -8.57 -11.58
C LYS A 54 -35.25 -8.64 -10.48
N ALA A 55 -35.41 -9.78 -9.82
CA ALA A 55 -36.34 -9.94 -8.70
C ALA A 55 -35.92 -9.11 -7.47
N ALA A 56 -34.61 -8.91 -7.27
CA ALA A 56 -34.08 -8.12 -6.16
C ALA A 56 -34.26 -6.61 -6.36
N ALA A 57 -34.33 -6.13 -7.61
CA ALA A 57 -34.44 -4.70 -7.91
C ALA A 57 -35.69 -4.03 -7.29
N ASN A 58 -36.80 -4.76 -7.17
CA ASN A 58 -38.03 -4.27 -6.56
C ASN A 58 -38.10 -4.49 -5.04
N GLN A 59 -37.11 -5.16 -4.44
CA GLN A 59 -37.08 -5.48 -3.01
C GLN A 59 -36.29 -4.46 -2.20
N PHE A 60 -35.47 -3.63 -2.85
CA PHE A 60 -34.65 -2.65 -2.17
C PHE A 60 -35.38 -1.32 -1.99
N PRO A 61 -35.22 -0.65 -0.83
CA PRO A 61 -35.75 0.69 -0.64
C PRO A 61 -35.08 1.69 -1.61
N PRO A 62 -35.73 2.82 -1.93
CA PRO A 62 -35.28 3.76 -2.96
C PRO A 62 -33.84 4.29 -2.77
N ASN A 63 -33.35 4.34 -1.54
CA ASN A 63 -32.02 4.88 -1.19
C ASN A 63 -30.98 3.80 -0.89
N PHE A 64 -31.29 2.52 -1.08
CA PHE A 64 -30.42 1.42 -0.67
C PHE A 64 -29.01 1.50 -1.27
N ALA A 65 -28.91 1.85 -2.56
CA ALA A 65 -27.62 1.97 -3.23
C ALA A 65 -26.75 3.07 -2.62
N GLU A 66 -27.35 4.22 -2.32
CA GLU A 66 -26.67 5.38 -1.71
C GLU A 66 -26.19 5.06 -0.30
N ASP A 67 -27.03 4.41 0.50
CA ASP A 67 -26.68 4.05 1.87
C ASP A 67 -25.59 2.96 1.88
N MET A 68 -25.67 2.01 0.95
CA MET A 68 -24.63 1.00 0.77
C MET A 68 -23.29 1.62 0.32
N PHE A 69 -23.32 2.60 -0.58
CA PHE A 69 -22.12 3.33 -0.99
C PHE A 69 -21.47 4.08 0.18
N LYS A 70 -22.27 4.78 1.01
CA LYS A 70 -21.79 5.47 2.21
C LYS A 70 -21.16 4.51 3.19
N ILE A 71 -21.79 3.37 3.47
CA ILE A 71 -21.24 2.33 4.36
C ILE A 71 -19.94 1.78 3.80
N MET A 72 -19.88 1.50 2.50
CA MET A 72 -18.67 1.05 1.82
C MET A 72 -17.53 2.07 1.96
N LEU A 73 -17.82 3.36 1.72
CA LEU A 73 -16.84 4.43 1.86
C LEU A 73 -16.34 4.61 3.29
N GLN A 74 -17.24 4.59 4.27
CA GLN A 74 -16.86 4.66 5.68
C GLN A 74 -15.97 3.48 6.07
N SER A 75 -16.34 2.27 5.66
CA SER A 75 -15.58 1.05 5.92
C SER A 75 -14.19 1.11 5.27
N LEU A 76 -14.10 1.57 4.02
CA LEU A 76 -12.84 1.78 3.32
C LEU A 76 -11.94 2.77 4.06
N THR A 77 -12.48 3.92 4.45
CA THR A 77 -11.72 4.95 5.19
C THR A 77 -11.21 4.44 6.53
N VAL A 78 -12.05 3.75 7.31
CA VAL A 78 -11.66 3.17 8.60
C VAL A 78 -10.58 2.11 8.41
N MET A 79 -10.73 1.22 7.42
CA MET A 79 -9.73 0.19 7.12
C MET A 79 -8.38 0.81 6.74
N MET A 80 -8.36 1.82 5.87
CA MET A 80 -7.13 2.50 5.47
C MET A 80 -6.47 3.25 6.63
N ALA A 81 -7.27 3.89 7.50
CA ALA A 81 -6.75 4.57 8.68
C ALA A 81 -6.10 3.57 9.66
N LEU A 82 -6.76 2.45 9.94
CA LEU A 82 -6.21 1.39 10.81
C LEU A 82 -4.94 0.79 10.22
N LEU A 83 -4.91 0.54 8.91
CA LEU A 83 -3.72 0.04 8.21
C LEU A 83 -2.54 1.02 8.33
N LEU A 84 -2.79 2.32 8.12
CA LEU A 84 -1.76 3.35 8.22
C LEU A 84 -1.22 3.46 9.65
N ILE A 85 -2.10 3.42 10.66
CA ILE A 85 -1.70 3.41 12.07
C ILE A 85 -0.82 2.20 12.37
N PHE A 86 -1.22 1.01 11.89
CA PHE A 86 -0.44 -0.21 12.05
C PHE A 86 0.96 -0.08 11.41
N HIS A 87 1.05 0.45 10.18
CA HIS A 87 2.32 0.65 9.49
C HIS A 87 3.22 1.65 10.23
N ILE A 88 2.68 2.78 10.68
CA ILE A 88 3.41 3.78 11.47
C ILE A 88 3.96 3.15 12.76
N ALA A 89 3.16 2.35 13.47
CA ALA A 89 3.61 1.63 14.65
C ALA A 89 4.77 0.68 14.31
N MET A 90 4.67 -0.07 13.20
CA MET A 90 5.74 -0.96 12.75
C MET A 90 7.01 -0.20 12.35
N TYR A 91 6.90 1.00 11.78
CA TYR A 91 8.05 1.86 11.48
C TYR A 91 8.73 2.34 12.75
N ALA A 92 7.97 2.78 13.75
CA ALA A 92 8.53 3.17 15.05
C ALA A 92 9.27 1.99 15.72
N VAL A 93 8.66 0.80 15.70
CA VAL A 93 9.26 -0.42 16.25
C VAL A 93 10.52 -0.85 15.46
N TYR A 94 10.55 -0.62 14.15
CA TYR A 94 11.74 -0.86 13.32
C TYR A 94 12.88 0.13 13.62
N ILE A 95 12.56 1.41 13.83
CA ILE A 95 13.54 2.41 14.27
C ILE A 95 14.16 1.98 15.62
N ALA A 96 13.31 1.51 16.55
CA ALA A 96 13.68 0.88 17.81
C ALA A 96 14.32 -0.52 17.67
N ASP A 97 14.69 -0.90 16.45
CA ASP A 97 15.66 -1.96 16.18
C ASP A 97 15.19 -3.39 16.50
N LYS A 98 13.87 -3.59 16.52
CA LYS A 98 13.27 -4.90 16.82
C LYS A 98 13.26 -5.80 15.59
N ALA A 99 13.67 -7.06 15.79
CA ALA A 99 13.79 -8.04 14.71
C ALA A 99 12.45 -8.35 14.02
N ALA A 100 11.35 -8.41 14.78
CA ALA A 100 10.01 -8.66 14.24
C ALA A 100 9.58 -7.56 13.24
N ALA A 101 9.81 -6.29 13.57
CA ALA A 101 9.49 -5.19 12.65
C ALA A 101 10.38 -5.20 11.40
N ARG A 102 11.65 -5.58 11.51
CA ARG A 102 12.49 -5.80 10.32
C ARG A 102 11.94 -6.91 9.43
N ALA A 103 11.55 -8.05 10.00
CA ALA A 103 10.98 -9.16 9.24
C ALA A 103 9.69 -8.72 8.52
N TYR A 104 8.86 -7.94 9.22
CA TYR A 104 7.67 -7.33 8.64
C TYR A 104 8.00 -6.38 7.47
N LEU A 105 8.92 -5.41 7.64
CA LEU A 105 9.32 -4.51 6.53
C LEU A 105 9.92 -5.29 5.36
N LEU A 106 10.67 -6.35 5.64
CA LEU A 106 11.24 -7.21 4.59
C LEU A 106 10.13 -7.90 3.79
N ALA A 107 9.13 -8.47 4.46
CA ALA A 107 7.97 -9.07 3.80
C ALA A 107 7.17 -8.03 3.01
N LEU A 108 6.88 -6.88 3.63
CA LEU A 108 6.18 -5.76 3.00
C LEU A 108 6.88 -5.33 1.71
N THR A 109 8.18 -5.04 1.77
CA THR A 109 8.94 -4.56 0.61
C THR A 109 9.15 -5.62 -0.48
N TRP A 110 9.26 -6.91 -0.12
CA TRP A 110 9.34 -8.00 -1.10
C TRP A 110 8.04 -8.30 -1.81
N VAL A 111 6.89 -8.09 -1.15
CA VAL A 111 5.58 -8.23 -1.79
C VAL A 111 5.27 -6.98 -2.59
N SER A 112 5.45 -5.80 -1.98
CA SER A 112 5.13 -4.53 -2.61
C SER A 112 6.03 -4.20 -3.79
N GLY A 113 7.32 -4.55 -3.79
CA GLY A 113 8.21 -4.24 -4.92
C GLY A 113 7.69 -4.79 -6.26
N PRO A 114 7.63 -6.11 -6.45
CA PRO A 114 7.06 -6.74 -7.64
C PRO A 114 5.59 -6.35 -7.87
N GLY A 115 4.77 -6.31 -6.80
CA GLY A 115 3.36 -5.96 -6.91
C GLY A 115 3.13 -4.55 -7.46
N THR A 116 3.90 -3.57 -7.00
CA THR A 116 3.83 -2.17 -7.47
C THR A 116 4.27 -2.07 -8.92
N ILE A 117 5.32 -2.78 -9.32
CA ILE A 117 5.80 -2.81 -10.72
C ILE A 117 4.74 -3.40 -11.64
N LEU A 118 4.15 -4.56 -11.26
CA LEU A 118 3.07 -5.17 -12.03
C LEU A 118 1.87 -4.24 -12.15
N MET A 119 1.50 -3.56 -11.05
CA MET A 119 0.44 -2.56 -11.08
C MET A 119 0.76 -1.41 -12.04
N ALA A 120 1.99 -0.88 -12.00
CA ALA A 120 2.42 0.18 -12.93
C ALA A 120 2.34 -0.26 -14.39
N LEU A 121 2.73 -1.50 -14.70
CA LEU A 121 2.66 -2.04 -16.06
C LEU A 121 1.21 -2.12 -16.59
N MET A 122 0.26 -2.46 -15.71
CA MET A 122 -1.18 -2.52 -16.04
C MET A 122 -1.84 -1.15 -16.21
N LEU A 123 -1.23 -0.07 -15.71
CA LEU A 123 -1.74 1.28 -15.91
C LEU A 123 -1.45 1.79 -17.33
N LYS A 124 -2.36 2.59 -17.87
CA LYS A 124 -2.13 3.37 -19.09
C LYS A 124 -1.02 4.40 -18.85
N MET A 125 -0.36 4.85 -19.93
CA MET A 125 0.72 5.84 -19.85
C MET A 125 0.20 7.11 -19.15
N SER A 126 0.74 7.37 -17.96
CA SER A 126 0.25 8.39 -17.03
C SER A 126 1.31 8.67 -15.96
N PHE A 127 1.15 9.77 -15.22
CA PHE A 127 2.00 10.05 -14.07
C PHE A 127 1.95 8.91 -13.03
N SER A 128 0.77 8.34 -12.76
CA SER A 128 0.61 7.20 -11.85
C SER A 128 1.43 5.98 -12.28
N LYS A 129 1.52 5.69 -13.58
CA LYS A 129 2.35 4.60 -14.10
C LYS A 129 3.83 4.81 -13.76
N LEU A 130 4.36 6.00 -14.02
CA LEU A 130 5.76 6.32 -13.71
C LEU A 130 6.02 6.30 -12.20
N HIS A 131 5.13 6.93 -11.42
CA HIS A 131 5.19 6.97 -9.96
C HIS A 131 5.27 5.56 -9.35
N PHE A 132 4.32 4.69 -9.71
CA PHE A 132 4.30 3.32 -9.19
C PHE A 132 5.47 2.47 -9.72
N GLY A 133 5.95 2.71 -10.93
CA GLY A 133 7.18 2.07 -11.44
C GLY A 133 8.40 2.42 -10.59
N ILE A 134 8.62 3.71 -10.32
CA ILE A 134 9.73 4.20 -9.50
C ILE A 134 9.60 3.70 -8.05
N LEU A 135 8.39 3.77 -7.48
CA LEU A 135 8.12 3.29 -6.13
C LEU A 135 8.39 1.78 -5.99
N GLY A 136 8.00 0.98 -7.00
CA GLY A 136 8.30 -0.45 -7.02
C GLY A 136 9.81 -0.75 -7.03
N LEU A 137 10.59 0.00 -7.81
CA LEU A 137 12.06 -0.11 -7.78
C LEU A 137 12.64 0.33 -6.44
N ALA A 138 12.09 1.38 -5.83
CA ALA A 138 12.50 1.84 -4.49
C ALA A 138 12.23 0.78 -3.42
N TYR A 139 11.09 0.08 -3.49
CA TYR A 139 10.79 -1.05 -2.62
C TYR A 139 11.80 -2.19 -2.78
N ILE A 140 12.16 -2.55 -4.01
CA ILE A 140 13.18 -3.56 -4.27
C ILE A 140 14.53 -3.13 -3.69
N PHE A 141 14.92 -1.87 -3.86
CA PHE A 141 16.13 -1.32 -3.26
C PHE A 141 16.12 -1.46 -1.73
N VAL A 142 15.00 -1.12 -1.07
CA VAL A 142 14.84 -1.27 0.38
C VAL A 142 14.88 -2.74 0.79
N ALA A 143 14.21 -3.64 0.07
CA ALA A 143 14.22 -5.09 0.33
C ALA A 143 15.65 -5.65 0.30
N TYR A 144 16.44 -5.29 -0.71
CA TYR A 144 17.85 -5.68 -0.79
C TYR A 144 18.68 -5.10 0.36
N GLY A 145 18.48 -3.82 0.70
CA GLY A 145 19.17 -3.21 1.82
C GLY A 145 18.84 -3.92 3.13
N LEU A 146 17.57 -4.20 3.41
CA LEU A 146 17.12 -4.91 4.60
C LEU A 146 17.79 -6.29 4.75
N LEU A 147 18.08 -6.99 3.65
CA LEU A 147 18.85 -8.24 3.65
C LEU A 147 20.34 -8.07 4.00
N GLN A 148 20.94 -6.90 3.76
CA GLN A 148 22.35 -6.63 4.06
C GLN A 148 22.59 -6.08 5.48
N TYR A 149 21.58 -5.44 6.10
CA TYR A 149 21.68 -4.92 7.47
C TYR A 149 21.37 -5.88 8.65
N PRO A 150 21.09 -7.20 8.53
CA PRO A 150 20.90 -8.05 9.72
C PRO A 150 22.17 -8.19 10.57
N ASN A 151 23.34 -7.95 9.99
CA ASN A 151 24.64 -8.33 10.55
C ASN A 151 25.51 -7.15 11.05
N LEU A 152 25.08 -5.91 10.87
CA LEU A 152 25.89 -4.73 11.25
C LEU A 152 25.83 -4.39 12.75
N LYS A 153 25.02 -5.10 13.54
CA LYS A 153 25.00 -5.03 15.01
C LYS A 153 26.03 -5.92 15.71
N LYS A 154 26.73 -6.80 14.99
CA LYS A 154 27.74 -7.71 15.58
C LYS A 154 29.18 -7.18 15.51
N LYS A 155 29.39 -5.90 15.22
CA LYS A 155 30.70 -5.24 15.31
C LYS A 155 30.62 -4.03 16.25
N VAL A 156 30.50 -4.31 17.53
CA VAL A 156 31.07 -3.50 18.61
C VAL A 156 31.76 -4.48 19.54
#